data_AF-A0A1V4UGJ7-F1
#
_entry.id   AF-A0A1V4UGJ7-F1
#
_cell.length_a   1.000
_cell.length_b   1.000
_cell.length_c   1.000
_cell.angle_alpha   90.00
_cell.angle_beta   90.00
_cell.angle_gamma   90.00
#
_symmetry.space_group_name_H-M   'P 1'
#
loop_
_entity.id
_entity.type
_entity.pdbx_description
1 polymer ?
#
loop_
_entity_poly.entity_id
_entity_poly.type
_entity_poly.pdbx_seq_one_letter_code
_entity_poly.pdbx_strand_id
1 'polypeptide(L)'
;MTTTPTTSPVTTATTVIPTTTLTTAPTTSPQTTVTTVPTTGPTTLPTTSPTVTPTAVPGLTLTFEPGWNHVAIPRYLAPGSDSGSIFSSIDTSGRPIWRYNSTSQLYERVYPSTHLNATDSIWIYSGSHATLPLSFSGTQGLVERNLYSGWNGFGILNLTEVPARDALFPVYSSWKYSYGFDPVAQRYEVSIVKGGTGIHNDSRTLIPGRGYWLFMEENITYRAFIPDS
;
A
#
# COMPACT_ATOMS: atom_id res chain seq x y z
N MET A 1 -12.93 -44.61 -29.51
CA MET A 1 -11.54 -44.35 -29.95
C MET A 1 -10.80 -43.75 -28.78
N THR A 2 -9.77 -44.43 -28.31
CA THR A 2 -9.06 -44.13 -27.06
C THR A 2 -7.72 -43.50 -27.44
N THR A 3 -7.47 -42.25 -27.06
CA THR A 3 -6.19 -41.57 -27.33
C THR A 3 -5.32 -41.60 -26.08
N THR A 4 -4.29 -42.44 -26.09
CA THR A 4 -3.20 -42.44 -25.12
C THR A 4 -2.31 -41.21 -25.32
N PRO A 5 -1.82 -40.53 -24.26
CA PRO A 5 -0.82 -39.48 -24.42
C PRO A 5 0.59 -40.09 -24.47
N THR A 6 1.36 -39.69 -25.48
CA THR A 6 2.79 -39.99 -25.61
C THR A 6 3.59 -39.02 -24.76
N THR A 7 4.39 -39.51 -23.80
CA THR A 7 5.35 -38.71 -23.04
C THR A 7 6.72 -38.76 -23.72
N SER A 8 7.23 -37.59 -24.15
CA SER A 8 8.64 -37.42 -24.55
C SER A 8 9.52 -37.22 -23.31
N PRO A 9 10.77 -37.71 -23.29
CA PRO A 9 11.67 -37.53 -22.16
C PRO A 9 12.16 -36.07 -22.09
N VAL A 10 12.15 -35.50 -20.88
CA VAL A 10 12.80 -34.22 -20.57
C VAL A 10 14.25 -34.51 -20.21
N THR A 11 15.19 -34.05 -21.05
CA THR A 11 16.62 -34.10 -20.76
C THR A 11 17.00 -32.92 -19.86
N THR A 12 17.38 -33.18 -18.62
CA THR A 12 17.93 -32.17 -17.71
C THR A 12 19.35 -31.80 -18.14
N ALA A 13 19.56 -30.56 -18.57
CA ALA A 13 20.91 -30.02 -18.78
C ALA A 13 21.44 -29.46 -17.45
N THR A 14 22.47 -30.11 -16.90
CA THR A 14 23.19 -29.62 -15.71
C THR A 14 24.30 -28.68 -16.15
N THR A 15 24.13 -27.37 -15.92
CA THR A 15 25.20 -26.38 -16.10
C THR A 15 26.12 -26.41 -14.89
N VAL A 16 27.37 -26.84 -15.08
CA VAL A 16 28.43 -26.81 -14.06
C VAL A 16 29.07 -25.42 -14.09
N ILE A 17 28.97 -24.67 -12.99
CA ILE A 17 29.69 -23.40 -12.82
C ILE A 17 31.06 -23.71 -12.20
N PRO A 18 32.19 -23.25 -12.78
CA PRO A 18 33.50 -23.45 -12.17
C PRO A 18 33.67 -22.55 -10.93
N THR A 19 34.02 -23.18 -9.80
CA THR A 19 34.42 -22.51 -8.56
C THR A 19 35.84 -21.98 -8.70
N THR A 20 36.03 -20.65 -8.67
CA THR A 20 37.35 -20.04 -8.50
C THR A 20 37.64 -19.89 -7.01
N THR A 21 38.66 -20.60 -6.52
CA THR A 21 39.21 -20.43 -5.16
C THR A 21 40.14 -19.22 -5.15
N LEU A 22 39.78 -18.17 -4.40
CA LEU A 22 40.69 -17.06 -4.09
C LEU A 22 41.55 -17.42 -2.88
N THR A 23 42.85 -17.61 -3.12
CA THR A 23 43.88 -17.76 -2.10
C THR A 23 44.30 -16.38 -1.58
N THR A 24 44.05 -16.07 -0.32
CA THR A 24 44.64 -14.89 0.35
C THR A 24 45.99 -15.27 0.98
N ALA A 25 47.06 -14.65 0.49
CA ALA A 25 48.38 -14.67 1.12
C ALA A 25 48.44 -13.72 2.33
N PRO A 26 49.29 -13.96 3.34
CA PRO A 26 49.43 -13.04 4.48
C PRO A 26 50.35 -11.87 4.10
N THR A 27 49.84 -10.65 4.17
CA THR A 27 50.65 -9.43 4.07
C THR A 27 50.96 -8.88 5.46
N THR A 28 52.22 -9.00 5.88
CA THR A 28 52.80 -8.26 7.01
C THR A 28 53.24 -6.87 6.53
N SER A 29 52.73 -5.80 7.14
CA SER A 29 53.30 -4.44 7.00
C SER A 29 54.03 -4.03 8.28
N PRO A 30 55.15 -3.30 8.18
CA PRO A 30 55.95 -2.88 9.33
C PRO A 30 55.26 -1.78 10.14
N GLN A 31 55.39 -1.87 11.46
CA GLN A 31 54.92 -0.88 12.43
C GLN A 31 55.96 0.23 12.61
N THR A 32 55.62 1.46 12.19
CA THR A 32 56.40 2.66 12.48
C THR A 32 55.75 3.40 13.65
N THR A 33 56.45 3.48 14.79
CA THR A 33 56.01 4.26 15.95
C THR A 33 56.22 5.75 15.68
N VAL A 34 55.15 6.54 15.61
CA VAL A 34 55.21 8.00 15.55
C VAL A 34 54.92 8.56 16.94
N THR A 35 55.91 9.22 17.54
CA THR A 35 55.76 9.98 18.79
C THR A 35 55.16 11.35 18.47
N THR A 36 53.89 11.59 18.82
CA THR A 36 53.24 12.90 18.70
C THR A 36 53.25 13.65 20.04
N VAL A 37 53.81 14.86 20.04
CA VAL A 37 53.72 15.87 21.12
C VAL A 37 52.29 16.42 21.19
N PRO A 38 51.70 16.70 22.37
CA PRO A 38 50.32 17.17 22.45
C PRO A 38 50.21 18.65 22.06
N THR A 39 49.51 18.94 20.97
CA THR A 39 49.05 20.29 20.61
C THR A 39 47.56 20.40 20.94
N THR A 40 47.19 21.33 21.82
CA THR A 40 45.80 21.63 22.18
C THR A 40 45.09 22.38 21.05
N GLY A 41 44.44 21.65 20.15
CA GLY A 41 43.44 22.19 19.20
C GLY A 41 42.01 21.88 19.68
N PRO A 42 41.00 22.70 19.36
CA PRO A 42 39.63 22.45 19.78
C PRO A 42 39.08 21.21 19.07
N THR A 43 38.70 20.21 19.85
CA THR A 43 38.01 18.99 19.41
C THR A 43 36.67 19.35 18.77
N THR A 44 36.52 19.17 17.46
CA THR A 44 35.20 19.16 16.82
C THR A 44 34.51 17.83 17.14
N LEU A 45 33.54 17.89 18.05
CA LEU A 45 32.67 16.77 18.38
C LEU A 45 31.90 16.33 17.11
N PRO A 46 31.81 15.03 16.78
CA PRO A 46 30.95 14.59 15.69
C PRO A 46 29.50 14.96 16.02
N THR A 47 28.91 15.82 15.21
CA THR A 47 27.51 16.21 15.34
C THR A 47 26.65 15.04 14.87
N THR A 48 26.18 14.21 15.80
CA THR A 48 25.08 13.29 15.52
C THR A 48 23.84 14.14 15.28
N SER A 49 23.47 14.34 14.02
CA SER A 49 22.15 14.86 13.70
C SER A 49 21.13 13.89 14.29
N PRO A 50 20.18 14.34 15.13
CA PRO A 50 19.15 13.45 15.63
C PRO A 50 18.34 12.97 14.42
N THR A 51 18.28 11.65 14.21
CA THR A 51 17.23 11.06 13.40
C THR A 51 15.93 11.34 14.13
N VAL A 52 15.25 12.43 13.76
CA VAL A 52 13.88 12.68 14.16
C VAL A 52 13.09 11.49 13.63
N THR A 53 12.70 10.59 14.53
CA THR A 53 11.69 9.58 14.20
C THR A 53 10.41 10.37 13.95
N PRO A 54 9.85 10.40 12.72
CA PRO A 54 8.60 11.10 12.50
C PRO A 54 7.58 10.54 13.48
N THR A 55 7.03 11.41 14.32
CA THR A 55 6.08 11.03 15.36
C THR A 55 4.82 10.53 14.68
N ALA A 56 4.53 9.24 14.83
CA ALA A 56 3.28 8.67 14.36
C ALA A 56 2.11 9.36 15.08
N VAL A 57 1.22 9.99 14.32
CA VAL A 57 -0.01 10.59 14.88
C VAL A 57 -1.11 9.52 14.82
N PRO A 58 -1.71 9.13 15.97
CA PRO A 58 -2.90 8.29 15.95
C PRO A 58 -4.01 9.01 15.17
N GLY A 59 -4.50 8.38 14.11
CA GLY A 59 -5.47 9.01 13.21
C GLY A 59 -6.79 8.25 13.15
N LEU A 60 -6.96 7.45 12.10
CA LEU A 60 -8.17 6.70 11.79
C LEU A 60 -8.07 5.25 12.32
N THR A 61 -9.18 4.68 12.79
CA THR A 61 -9.27 3.24 13.08
C THR A 61 -10.11 2.54 12.03
N LEU A 62 -9.54 1.53 11.38
CA LEU A 62 -10.30 0.62 10.50
C LEU A 62 -11.13 -0.33 11.36
N THR A 63 -12.37 -0.57 10.94
CA THR A 63 -13.27 -1.55 11.56
C THR A 63 -13.53 -2.68 10.57
N PHE A 64 -13.50 -3.91 11.05
CA PHE A 64 -13.73 -5.11 10.26
C PHE A 64 -14.93 -5.85 10.83
N GLU A 65 -15.86 -6.23 9.96
CA GLU A 65 -16.96 -7.13 10.29
C GLU A 65 -16.62 -8.57 9.91
N PRO A 66 -17.26 -9.58 10.52
CA PRO A 66 -17.16 -10.95 10.06
C PRO A 66 -17.53 -11.06 8.58
N GLY A 67 -16.64 -11.66 7.77
CA GLY A 67 -16.80 -11.74 6.32
C GLY A 67 -15.78 -10.89 5.56
N TRP A 68 -16.10 -10.54 4.32
CA TRP A 68 -15.26 -9.65 3.51
C TRP A 68 -15.41 -8.20 3.96
N ASN A 69 -14.30 -7.46 3.88
CA ASN A 69 -14.23 -6.03 4.13
C ASN A 69 -13.44 -5.40 2.98
N HIS A 70 -13.92 -4.28 2.46
CA HIS A 70 -13.19 -3.44 1.50
C HIS A 70 -12.73 -2.18 2.22
N VAL A 71 -11.46 -2.16 2.61
CA VAL A 71 -10.85 -1.05 3.35
C VAL A 71 -9.88 -0.27 2.46
N ALA A 72 -9.44 0.89 2.90
CA ALA A 72 -8.40 1.63 2.19
C ALA A 72 -7.49 2.43 3.11
N ILE A 73 -6.34 2.83 2.56
CA ILE A 73 -5.33 3.64 3.25
C ILE A 73 -5.53 5.11 2.89
N PRO A 74 -6.00 5.97 3.82
CA PRO A 74 -6.43 7.34 3.49
C PRO A 74 -5.29 8.36 3.43
N ARG A 75 -4.09 8.02 3.91
CA ARG A 75 -2.91 8.91 3.99
C ARG A 75 -1.63 8.09 3.97
N TYR A 76 -0.48 8.75 3.85
CA TYR A 76 0.79 8.07 4.06
C TYR A 76 0.87 7.54 5.49
N LEU A 77 1.14 6.24 5.61
CA LEU A 77 1.34 5.57 6.89
C LEU A 77 2.74 5.89 7.44
N ALA A 78 2.89 5.81 8.75
CA ALA A 78 4.17 6.04 9.41
C ALA A 78 5.19 4.95 8.99
N PRO A 79 6.48 5.29 8.85
CA PRO A 79 7.52 4.30 8.58
C PRO A 79 7.48 3.13 9.57
N GLY A 80 7.50 1.90 9.06
CA GLY A 80 7.40 0.68 9.87
C GLY A 80 5.95 0.23 10.14
N SER A 81 4.95 1.06 9.79
CA SER A 81 3.53 0.72 9.77
C SER A 81 2.93 0.86 8.37
N ASP A 82 3.77 0.93 7.34
CA ASP A 82 3.46 1.23 5.94
C ASP A 82 3.49 -0.02 5.04
N SER A 83 3.24 -1.19 5.62
CA SER A 83 3.24 -2.47 4.90
C SER A 83 2.08 -3.36 5.31
N GLY A 84 1.80 -4.41 4.53
CA GLY A 84 0.74 -5.37 4.80
C GLY A 84 0.85 -6.07 6.16
N SER A 85 1.98 -5.98 6.85
CA SER A 85 2.17 -6.47 8.21
C SER A 85 1.22 -5.84 9.24
N ILE A 86 0.66 -4.65 8.96
CA ILE A 86 -0.35 -4.03 9.84
C ILE A 86 -1.62 -4.89 9.99
N PHE A 87 -1.91 -5.78 9.04
CA PHE A 87 -3.06 -6.67 9.09
C PHE A 87 -2.81 -7.97 9.88
N SER A 88 -1.62 -8.13 10.50
CA SER A 88 -1.24 -9.35 11.21
C SER A 88 -2.14 -9.71 12.40
N SER A 89 -2.83 -8.73 12.98
CA SER A 89 -3.80 -8.93 14.06
C SER A 89 -5.19 -9.36 13.58
N ILE A 90 -5.46 -9.30 12.26
CA ILE A 90 -6.76 -9.66 11.70
C ILE A 90 -6.78 -11.16 11.39
N ASP A 91 -7.70 -11.89 12.02
CA ASP A 91 -7.93 -13.30 11.69
C ASP A 91 -8.59 -13.39 10.31
N THR A 92 -7.79 -13.67 9.28
CA THR A 92 -8.29 -13.83 7.91
C THR A 92 -8.94 -15.19 7.65
N SER A 93 -9.04 -16.06 8.66
CA SER A 93 -9.50 -17.44 8.53
C SER A 93 -8.78 -18.20 7.39
N GLY A 94 -7.47 -17.93 7.25
CA GLY A 94 -6.61 -18.52 6.22
C GLY A 94 -6.77 -17.95 4.81
N ARG A 95 -7.58 -16.89 4.62
CA ARG A 95 -7.80 -16.29 3.30
C ARG A 95 -6.71 -15.28 2.95
N PRO A 96 -6.25 -15.24 1.68
CA PRO A 96 -5.36 -14.18 1.23
C PRO A 96 -6.01 -12.79 1.32
N ILE A 97 -5.18 -11.79 1.58
CA ILE A 97 -5.52 -10.37 1.45
C ILE A 97 -5.25 -9.95 0.00
N TRP A 98 -6.16 -9.21 -0.60
CA TRP A 98 -6.09 -8.79 -2.00
C TRP A 98 -6.09 -7.28 -2.16
N ARG A 99 -5.39 -6.79 -3.17
CA ARG A 99 -5.58 -5.46 -3.75
C ARG A 99 -5.81 -5.61 -5.24
N TYR A 100 -6.52 -4.68 -5.86
CA TYR A 100 -6.73 -4.71 -7.30
C TYR A 100 -5.66 -3.85 -8.01
N ASN A 101 -4.80 -4.48 -8.79
CA ASN A 101 -3.85 -3.76 -9.64
C ASN A 101 -4.61 -3.26 -10.88
N SER A 102 -4.77 -1.94 -10.94
CA SER A 102 -5.55 -1.30 -12.00
C SER A 102 -4.80 -1.22 -13.34
N THR A 103 -3.47 -1.31 -13.32
CA THR A 103 -2.63 -1.39 -14.52
C THR A 103 -2.80 -2.72 -15.23
N SER A 104 -2.73 -3.83 -14.48
CA SER A 104 -2.88 -5.18 -15.04
C SER A 104 -4.32 -5.68 -15.07
N GLN A 105 -5.24 -4.98 -14.42
CA GLN A 105 -6.64 -5.38 -14.20
C GLN A 105 -6.79 -6.75 -13.53
N LEU A 106 -5.90 -7.03 -12.57
CA LEU A 106 -5.87 -8.30 -11.84
C LEU A 106 -5.77 -8.07 -10.34
N TYR A 107 -6.26 -9.04 -9.57
CA TYR A 107 -6.03 -9.08 -8.13
C TYR A 107 -4.58 -9.48 -7.84
N GLU A 108 -3.94 -8.72 -6.96
CA GLU A 108 -2.63 -9.00 -6.41
C GLU A 108 -2.74 -9.29 -4.93
N ARG A 109 -1.94 -10.25 -4.47
CA ARG A 109 -1.90 -10.60 -3.06
C ARG A 109 -1.11 -9.54 -2.28
N VAL A 110 -1.65 -9.12 -1.15
CA VAL A 110 -0.96 -8.30 -0.16
C VAL A 110 -0.26 -9.25 0.82
N TYR A 111 1.07 -9.20 0.83
CA TYR A 111 1.92 -9.91 1.77
C TYR A 111 2.32 -8.99 2.94
N PRO A 112 2.84 -9.52 4.05
CA PRO A 112 3.34 -8.70 5.14
C PRO A 112 4.37 -7.65 4.72
N SER A 113 5.20 -7.95 3.71
CA SER A 113 6.21 -7.03 3.16
C SER A 113 5.69 -6.12 2.03
N THR A 114 4.44 -6.29 1.58
CA THR A 114 3.87 -5.43 0.54
C THR A 114 3.71 -4.02 1.08
N HIS A 115 4.42 -3.06 0.50
CA HIS A 115 4.25 -1.65 0.84
C HIS A 115 2.84 -1.17 0.48
N LEU A 116 2.25 -0.40 1.39
CA LEU A 116 0.90 0.14 1.27
C LEU A 116 0.97 1.63 0.97
N ASN A 117 0.42 2.03 -0.17
CA ASN A 117 0.38 3.42 -0.57
C ASN A 117 -0.92 4.09 -0.11
N ALA A 118 -0.89 5.40 0.05
CA ALA A 118 -2.12 6.18 0.16
C ALA A 118 -3.02 5.89 -1.07
N THR A 119 -4.34 5.85 -0.87
CA THR A 119 -5.40 5.40 -1.79
C THR A 119 -5.47 3.90 -2.11
N ASP A 120 -4.53 3.07 -1.64
CA ASP A 120 -4.65 1.62 -1.85
C ASP A 120 -5.93 1.09 -1.19
N SER A 121 -6.76 0.41 -1.98
CA SER A 121 -7.95 -0.28 -1.50
C SER A 121 -7.68 -1.78 -1.40
N ILE A 122 -8.11 -2.38 -0.31
CA ILE A 122 -7.70 -3.71 0.13
C ILE A 122 -8.95 -4.51 0.46
N TRP A 123 -9.03 -5.70 -0.09
CA TRP A 123 -10.00 -6.73 0.26
C TRP A 123 -9.38 -7.67 1.27
N ILE A 124 -10.02 -7.75 2.45
CA ILE A 124 -9.57 -8.57 3.55
C ILE A 124 -10.76 -9.25 4.20
N TYR A 125 -10.64 -10.54 4.44
CA TYR A 125 -11.62 -11.28 5.22
C TYR A 125 -11.29 -11.15 6.70
N SER A 126 -12.31 -11.08 7.56
CA SER A 126 -12.17 -11.18 9.01
C SER A 126 -13.07 -12.29 9.55
N GLY A 127 -12.52 -13.15 10.41
CA GLY A 127 -13.26 -14.22 11.09
C GLY A 127 -14.19 -13.70 12.20
N SER A 128 -13.88 -12.52 12.74
CA SER A 128 -14.65 -11.87 13.79
C SER A 128 -14.67 -10.35 13.60
N HIS A 129 -15.51 -9.65 14.38
CA HIS A 129 -15.38 -8.20 14.49
C HIS A 129 -13.98 -7.84 15.03
N ALA A 130 -13.31 -6.88 14.41
CA ALA A 130 -11.97 -6.45 14.80
C ALA A 130 -11.76 -4.96 14.47
N THR A 131 -10.76 -4.34 15.10
CA THR A 131 -10.37 -2.95 14.84
C THR A 131 -8.87 -2.83 14.67
N LEU A 132 -8.43 -1.97 13.76
CA LEU A 132 -7.01 -1.70 13.51
C LEU A 132 -6.77 -0.18 13.47
N PRO A 133 -6.11 0.41 14.49
CA PRO A 133 -5.70 1.80 14.43
C PRO A 133 -4.60 1.98 13.38
N LEU A 134 -4.72 3.03 12.56
CA LEU A 134 -3.69 3.43 11.61
C LEU A 134 -2.79 4.51 12.22
N SER A 135 -1.49 4.33 12.02
CA SER A 135 -0.47 5.31 12.35
C SER A 135 -0.07 6.06 11.09
N PHE A 136 -0.30 7.38 11.05
CA PHE A 136 0.06 8.21 9.90
C PHE A 136 1.45 8.81 10.06
N SER A 137 2.13 8.99 8.92
CA SER A 137 3.38 9.76 8.87
C SER A 137 3.11 11.21 9.26
N GLY A 138 3.98 11.82 10.08
CA GLY A 138 3.91 13.25 10.38
C GLY A 138 4.20 14.13 9.16
N THR A 139 4.90 13.60 8.16
CA THR A 139 5.13 14.23 6.86
C THR A 139 4.20 13.61 5.82
N GLN A 140 3.36 14.45 5.23
CA GLN A 140 2.46 14.15 4.13
C GLN A 140 2.96 14.84 2.85
N GLY A 141 2.12 14.95 1.82
CA GLY A 141 2.51 15.62 0.59
C GLY A 141 1.60 15.30 -0.58
N LEU A 142 2.17 15.46 -1.78
CA LEU A 142 1.48 15.14 -3.03
C LEU A 142 1.32 13.62 -3.19
N VAL A 143 0.09 13.17 -3.29
CA VAL A 143 -0.25 11.81 -3.71
C VAL A 143 -0.58 11.82 -5.19
N GLU A 144 0.09 10.97 -5.95
CA GLU A 144 -0.21 10.69 -7.35
C GLU A 144 -0.59 9.23 -7.53
N ARG A 145 -1.67 8.99 -8.25
CA ARG A 145 -2.08 7.63 -8.62
C ARG A 145 -2.62 7.60 -10.04
N ASN A 146 -2.05 6.74 -10.86
CA ASN A 146 -2.62 6.44 -12.17
C ASN A 146 -3.88 5.59 -12.00
N LEU A 147 -4.99 6.10 -12.51
CA LEU A 147 -6.24 5.37 -12.66
C LEU A 147 -6.41 5.04 -14.14
N TYR A 148 -6.83 3.81 -14.42
CA TYR A 148 -6.95 3.28 -15.77
C TYR A 148 -8.42 3.15 -16.15
N SER A 149 -8.71 3.25 -17.45
CA SER A 149 -10.04 2.98 -17.98
C SER A 149 -10.53 1.60 -17.51
N GLY A 150 -11.78 1.54 -17.07
CA GLY A 150 -12.35 0.38 -16.38
C GLY A 150 -12.35 0.53 -14.86
N TRP A 151 -12.41 -0.60 -14.17
CA TRP A 151 -12.49 -0.64 -12.70
C TRP A 151 -11.13 -0.45 -12.05
N ASN A 152 -11.10 0.34 -10.99
CA ASN A 152 -9.94 0.60 -10.14
C ASN A 152 -10.32 0.35 -8.68
N GLY A 153 -9.40 -0.19 -7.91
CA GLY A 153 -9.50 -0.13 -6.45
C GLY A 153 -9.01 1.22 -5.95
N PHE A 154 -9.82 1.92 -5.17
CA PHE A 154 -9.53 3.29 -4.72
C PHE A 154 -10.00 3.57 -3.28
N GLY A 155 -9.26 4.39 -2.56
CA GLY A 155 -9.64 4.96 -1.27
C GLY A 155 -9.45 6.48 -1.26
N ILE A 156 -10.31 7.19 -0.55
CA ILE A 156 -10.25 8.65 -0.48
C ILE A 156 -9.11 9.15 0.41
N LEU A 157 -8.59 10.33 0.10
CA LEU A 157 -7.50 10.98 0.84
C LEU A 157 -7.99 11.97 1.90
N ASN A 158 -8.91 11.53 2.75
CA ASN A 158 -9.55 12.35 3.77
C ASN A 158 -9.63 11.60 5.10
N LEU A 159 -9.76 12.35 6.20
CA LEU A 159 -10.02 11.80 7.55
C LEU A 159 -11.46 12.05 8.03
N THR A 160 -12.25 12.74 7.22
CA THR A 160 -13.69 12.94 7.41
C THR A 160 -14.42 12.50 6.15
N GLU A 161 -15.71 12.20 6.27
CA GLU A 161 -16.55 11.89 5.12
C GLU A 161 -16.60 13.06 4.13
N VAL A 162 -16.58 12.75 2.84
CA VAL A 162 -16.60 13.74 1.76
C VAL A 162 -17.54 13.29 0.66
N PRO A 163 -18.39 14.16 0.09
CA PRO A 163 -19.19 13.83 -1.09
C PRO A 163 -18.31 13.30 -2.24
N ALA A 164 -18.78 12.27 -2.93
CA ALA A 164 -18.01 11.65 -4.02
C ALA A 164 -17.62 12.65 -5.11
N ARG A 165 -18.51 13.60 -5.44
CA ARG A 165 -18.21 14.68 -6.40
C ARG A 165 -17.01 15.54 -6.02
N ASP A 166 -16.78 15.74 -4.73
CA ASP A 166 -15.71 16.60 -4.21
C ASP A 166 -14.43 15.79 -4.06
N ALA A 167 -14.52 14.59 -3.48
CA ALA A 167 -13.38 13.68 -3.32
C ALA A 167 -12.78 13.22 -4.66
N LEU A 168 -13.61 13.06 -5.69
CA LEU A 168 -13.20 12.63 -7.03
C LEU A 168 -13.06 13.79 -8.02
N PHE A 169 -13.14 15.04 -7.54
CA PHE A 169 -12.96 16.23 -8.38
C PHE A 169 -11.64 16.22 -9.19
N PRO A 170 -10.48 15.78 -8.66
CA PRO A 170 -9.24 15.72 -9.42
C PRO A 170 -9.30 14.88 -10.70
N VAL A 171 -10.28 13.98 -10.79
CA VAL A 171 -10.50 13.09 -11.94
C VAL A 171 -11.91 13.22 -12.52
N TYR A 172 -12.57 14.36 -12.26
CA TYR A 172 -13.97 14.65 -12.66
C TYR A 172 -14.25 14.38 -14.13
N SER A 173 -13.27 14.68 -15.00
CA SER A 173 -13.39 14.45 -16.44
C SER A 173 -13.60 12.99 -16.83
N SER A 174 -13.15 12.02 -16.00
CA SER A 174 -13.08 10.61 -16.40
C SER A 174 -13.83 9.64 -15.47
N TRP A 175 -13.99 9.92 -14.18
CA TRP A 175 -14.73 8.98 -13.31
C TRP A 175 -16.23 8.94 -13.66
N LYS A 176 -16.88 7.79 -13.49
CA LYS A 176 -18.30 7.62 -13.82
C LYS A 176 -19.12 6.98 -12.72
N TYR A 177 -18.60 5.89 -12.16
CA TYR A 177 -19.29 5.10 -11.14
C TYR A 177 -18.38 4.84 -9.96
N SER A 178 -18.93 4.85 -8.75
CA SER A 178 -18.28 4.36 -7.55
C SER A 178 -19.20 3.41 -6.79
N TYR A 179 -18.63 2.33 -6.24
CA TYR A 179 -19.33 1.37 -5.39
C TYR A 179 -18.53 1.14 -4.12
N GLY A 180 -19.17 1.38 -2.97
CA GLY A 180 -18.69 0.89 -1.68
C GLY A 180 -19.13 -0.55 -1.44
N PHE A 181 -18.57 -1.17 -0.41
CA PHE A 181 -19.00 -2.49 0.06
C PHE A 181 -19.53 -2.36 1.50
N ASP A 182 -20.71 -2.93 1.74
CA ASP A 182 -21.30 -3.04 3.06
C ASP A 182 -20.82 -4.36 3.70
N PRO A 183 -19.91 -4.30 4.70
CA PRO A 183 -19.36 -5.49 5.32
C PRO A 183 -20.34 -6.16 6.30
N VAL A 184 -21.41 -5.48 6.74
CA VAL A 184 -22.44 -6.11 7.57
C VAL A 184 -23.39 -6.91 6.69
N ALA A 185 -23.85 -6.32 5.59
CA ALA A 185 -24.77 -6.96 4.66
C ALA A 185 -24.07 -7.88 3.63
N GLN A 186 -22.74 -7.88 3.59
CA GLN A 186 -21.90 -8.66 2.66
C GLN A 186 -22.29 -8.44 1.19
N ARG A 187 -22.52 -7.19 0.79
CA ARG A 187 -22.92 -6.82 -0.57
C ARG A 187 -22.43 -5.43 -0.94
N TYR A 188 -22.37 -5.15 -2.24
CA TYR A 188 -22.11 -3.80 -2.71
C TYR A 188 -23.22 -2.83 -2.28
N GLU A 189 -22.80 -1.62 -1.92
CA GLU A 189 -23.69 -0.51 -1.64
C GLU A 189 -24.35 0.00 -2.93
N VAL A 190 -25.34 0.89 -2.77
CA VAL A 190 -25.95 1.58 -3.90
C VAL A 190 -24.89 2.38 -4.65
N SER A 191 -24.90 2.28 -5.97
CA SER A 191 -23.92 2.97 -6.81
C SER A 191 -23.98 4.48 -6.63
N ILE A 192 -22.83 5.11 -6.74
CA ILE A 192 -22.67 6.56 -6.84
C ILE A 192 -22.32 6.89 -8.29
N VAL A 193 -23.13 7.72 -8.94
CA VAL A 193 -22.98 8.05 -10.37
C VAL A 193 -22.64 9.53 -10.51
N LYS A 194 -21.60 9.87 -11.29
CA LYS A 194 -21.25 11.27 -11.60
C LYS A 194 -22.45 12.00 -12.22
N GLY A 195 -22.88 13.10 -11.61
CA GLY A 195 -24.09 13.83 -12.01
C GLY A 195 -25.41 13.08 -11.80
N GLY A 196 -25.39 11.97 -11.06
CA GLY A 196 -26.56 11.15 -10.77
C GLY A 196 -27.57 11.86 -9.86
N THR A 197 -28.79 11.32 -9.81
CA THR A 197 -29.89 11.84 -8.98
C THR A 197 -30.48 10.73 -8.11
N GLY A 198 -31.37 11.10 -7.18
CA GLY A 198 -32.06 10.14 -6.31
C GLY A 198 -31.08 9.34 -5.45
N ILE A 199 -31.29 8.03 -5.33
CA ILE A 199 -30.44 7.16 -4.51
C ILE A 199 -29.02 6.97 -5.05
N HIS A 200 -28.76 7.39 -6.30
CA HIS A 200 -27.50 7.25 -7.01
C HIS A 200 -26.69 8.56 -7.12
N ASN A 201 -27.12 9.61 -6.41
CA ASN A 201 -26.50 10.92 -6.53
C ASN A 201 -25.05 10.94 -6.03
N ASP A 202 -24.22 11.81 -6.62
CA ASP A 202 -22.82 12.00 -6.26
C ASP A 202 -22.57 12.96 -5.08
N SER A 203 -23.62 13.43 -4.41
CA SER A 203 -23.52 14.04 -3.08
C SER A 203 -23.43 12.99 -1.96
N ARG A 204 -23.63 11.69 -2.28
CA ARG A 204 -23.36 10.60 -1.34
C ARG A 204 -21.91 10.63 -0.91
N THR A 205 -21.67 10.40 0.38
CA THR A 205 -20.34 10.51 0.97
C THR A 205 -19.53 9.24 0.73
N LEU A 206 -18.25 9.45 0.47
CA LEU A 206 -17.20 8.45 0.62
C LEU A 206 -16.64 8.58 2.04
N ILE A 207 -16.39 7.44 2.67
CA ILE A 207 -16.02 7.33 4.07
C ILE A 207 -14.53 6.98 4.16
N PRO A 208 -13.73 7.73 4.94
CA PRO A 208 -12.33 7.41 5.20
C PRO A 208 -12.13 5.98 5.66
N GLY A 209 -11.07 5.33 5.18
CA GLY A 209 -10.76 3.96 5.54
C GLY A 209 -11.61 2.90 4.84
N ARG A 210 -12.65 3.27 4.09
CA ARG A 210 -13.38 2.36 3.20
C ARG A 210 -12.75 2.33 1.81
N GLY A 211 -12.72 1.13 1.23
CA GLY A 211 -12.37 0.92 -0.15
C GLY A 211 -13.58 1.04 -1.07
N TYR A 212 -13.30 1.49 -2.29
CA TYR A 212 -14.30 1.70 -3.32
C TYR A 212 -13.82 1.09 -4.63
N TRP A 213 -14.76 0.53 -5.38
CA TRP A 213 -14.58 0.32 -6.82
C TRP A 213 -14.88 1.61 -7.54
N LEU A 214 -13.91 2.13 -8.27
CA LEU A 214 -14.02 3.36 -9.06
C LEU A 214 -13.90 3.02 -10.55
N PHE A 215 -14.95 3.30 -11.31
CA PHE A 215 -14.94 3.15 -12.76
C PHE A 215 -14.49 4.45 -13.43
N MET A 216 -13.49 4.35 -14.29
CA MET A 216 -12.97 5.43 -15.12
C MET A 216 -13.29 5.18 -16.59
N GLU A 217 -13.66 6.23 -17.32
CA GLU A 217 -13.87 6.17 -18.77
C GLU A 217 -12.54 6.18 -19.52
N GLU A 218 -11.57 6.96 -19.03
CA GLU A 218 -10.25 7.14 -19.62
C GLU A 218 -9.13 7.05 -18.56
N ASN A 219 -7.91 6.77 -19.03
CA ASN A 219 -6.73 6.79 -18.16
C ASN A 219 -6.45 8.22 -17.69
N ILE A 220 -6.27 8.43 -16.40
CA ILE A 220 -5.96 9.73 -15.81
C ILE A 220 -5.15 9.57 -14.52
N THR A 221 -4.26 10.51 -14.24
CA THR A 221 -3.57 10.56 -12.95
C THR A 221 -4.40 11.35 -11.95
N TYR A 222 -4.87 10.67 -10.89
CA TYR A 222 -5.38 11.33 -9.71
C TYR A 222 -4.22 12.02 -8.97
N ARG A 223 -4.38 13.31 -8.67
CA ARG A 223 -3.39 14.13 -7.95
C ARG A 223 -4.08 14.90 -6.84
N ALA A 224 -3.62 14.76 -5.61
CA ALA A 224 -4.11 15.56 -4.49
C ALA A 224 -2.99 15.77 -3.46
N PHE A 225 -2.99 16.95 -2.84
CA PHE A 225 -2.04 17.28 -1.79
C PHE A 225 -2.67 17.07 -0.41
N ILE A 226 -1.96 16.38 0.47
CA ILE A 226 -2.34 16.18 1.87
C ILE A 226 -1.41 17.06 2.72
N PRO A 227 -1.94 17.97 3.55
CA PRO A 227 -1.10 18.74 4.47
C PRO A 227 -0.55 17.85 5.59
N ASP A 228 0.61 18.22 6.11
CA ASP A 228 1.16 17.65 7.34
C ASP A 228 0.15 17.81 8.49
N SER A 229 0.20 16.86 9.42
CA SER A 229 -0.64 16.83 10.63
C SER A 229 -0.11 17.73 11.73
#